data_AF-A0A7C3UQG4-F1
#
_entry.id   AF-A0A7C3UQG4-F1
#
_cell.length_a   1.000
_cell.length_b   1.000
_cell.length_c   1.000
_cell.angle_alpha   90.00
_cell.angle_beta   90.00
_cell.angle_gamma   90.00
#
_symmetry.space_group_name_H-M   'P 1'
#
loop_
_entity.id
_entity.type
_entity.pdbx_description
1 polymer ?
#
loop_
_entity_poly.entity_id
_entity_poly.type
_entity_poly.pdbx_seq_one_letter_code
_entity_poly.pdbx_strand_id
1 'polypeptide(L)'
;MRTEKISNLPFYMKVTQKKTNGIVYTPRWIVDFILDGIEYKHNIYNKKIIDPSCGRGNFLIVVVERFLKDCIENNLDLDEIRTILHNNIFGFDIDENAIIKCKAYLNDITYKYGIDEVDWNILYTESELKNLYPYTYEYFLAIKDRLLLRDK
;
A
#
# COMPACT_ATOMS: atom_id res chain seq x y z
N MET A 1 -15.16 49.54 10.12
CA MET A 1 -15.00 48.13 10.57
C MET A 1 -13.71 47.58 9.98
N ARG A 2 -12.68 47.37 10.82
CA ARG A 2 -11.43 46.73 10.39
C ARG A 2 -11.68 45.22 10.27
N THR A 3 -11.52 44.68 9.07
CA THR A 3 -11.32 43.25 8.85
C THR A 3 -9.93 42.88 9.35
N GLU A 4 -9.80 42.59 10.64
CA GLU A 4 -8.64 41.86 11.13
C GLU A 4 -8.70 40.45 10.53
N LYS A 5 -7.74 40.14 9.65
CA LYS A 5 -7.52 38.78 9.18
C LYS A 5 -7.38 37.90 10.42
N ILE A 6 -8.27 36.92 10.56
CA ILE A 6 -8.24 35.89 11.60
C ILE A 6 -6.96 35.06 11.36
N SER A 7 -5.84 35.53 11.89
CA SER A 7 -4.51 34.96 11.68
C SER A 7 -4.28 33.71 12.53
N ASN A 8 -5.18 33.41 13.47
CA ASN A 8 -5.10 32.27 14.37
C ASN A 8 -6.45 31.56 14.47
N LEU A 9 -6.74 30.69 13.49
CA LEU A 9 -7.82 29.72 13.61
C LEU A 9 -7.54 28.75 14.78
N PRO A 10 -8.55 28.41 15.60
CA PRO A 10 -8.44 27.38 16.63
C PRO A 10 -7.89 26.07 16.05
N PHE A 11 -7.14 25.30 16.83
CA PHE A 11 -6.50 24.06 16.36
C PHE A 11 -7.48 23.08 15.68
N TYR A 12 -8.72 22.99 16.17
CA TYR A 12 -9.77 22.13 15.58
C TYR A 12 -10.32 22.64 14.24
N MET A 13 -10.13 23.93 13.91
CA MET A 13 -10.47 24.56 12.63
C MET A 13 -9.29 24.62 11.66
N LYS A 14 -8.07 24.29 12.10
CA LYS A 14 -6.93 24.16 11.20
C LYS A 14 -7.13 22.91 10.34
N VAL A 15 -7.42 23.10 9.06
CA VAL A 15 -7.41 22.01 8.09
C VAL A 15 -5.95 21.57 7.94
N THR A 16 -5.63 20.41 8.49
CA THR A 16 -4.29 19.82 8.35
C THR A 16 -4.06 19.38 6.90
N GLN A 17 -2.80 19.29 6.46
CA GLN A 17 -2.49 18.70 5.14
C GLN A 17 -3.13 17.32 4.94
N LYS A 18 -3.28 16.53 6.01
CA LYS A 18 -4.04 15.26 5.99
C LYS A 18 -5.51 15.47 5.59
N LYS A 19 -6.19 16.46 6.18
CA LYS A 19 -7.59 16.78 5.86
C LYS A 19 -7.74 17.43 4.48
N THR A 20 -6.80 18.28 4.04
CA THR A 20 -6.86 18.90 2.70
C THR A 20 -6.65 17.88 1.59
N ASN A 21 -5.78 16.89 1.81
CA ASN A 21 -5.44 15.87 0.82
C ASN A 21 -6.33 14.61 0.95
N GLY A 22 -7.36 14.64 1.81
CA GLY A 22 -8.29 13.51 1.99
C GLY A 22 -7.63 12.23 2.51
N ILE A 23 -6.49 12.33 3.21
CA ILE A 23 -5.72 11.15 3.66
C ILE A 23 -6.46 10.43 4.79
N VAL A 24 -6.94 9.22 4.50
CA VAL A 24 -7.57 8.31 5.46
C VAL A 24 -6.69 7.07 5.60
N TYR A 25 -6.24 6.77 6.82
CA TYR A 25 -5.48 5.56 7.08
C TYR A 25 -6.41 4.43 7.48
N THR A 26 -6.31 3.29 6.80
CA THR A 26 -7.03 2.07 7.16
C THR A 26 -6.43 1.48 8.44
N PRO A 27 -7.15 1.40 9.56
CA PRO A 27 -6.67 0.76 10.77
C PRO A 27 -6.37 -0.72 10.53
N ARG A 28 -5.39 -1.26 11.25
CA ARG A 28 -4.94 -2.66 11.12
C ARG A 28 -6.11 -3.66 11.18
N TRP A 29 -7.03 -3.50 12.14
CA TRP A 29 -8.16 -4.42 12.29
C TRP A 29 -9.09 -4.45 11.06
N ILE A 30 -9.22 -3.34 10.31
CA ILE A 30 -9.99 -3.32 9.06
C ILE A 30 -9.24 -4.09 7.97
N VAL A 31 -7.92 -3.92 7.90
CA VAL A 31 -7.09 -4.66 6.95
C VAL A 31 -7.20 -6.17 7.21
N ASP A 32 -7.04 -6.59 8.47
CA ASP A 32 -7.19 -7.99 8.85
C ASP A 32 -8.59 -8.52 8.52
N PHE A 33 -9.65 -7.77 8.86
CA PHE A 33 -11.03 -8.14 8.52
C PHE A 33 -11.22 -8.38 7.02
N ILE A 34 -10.69 -7.51 6.17
CA ILE A 34 -10.79 -7.64 4.71
C ILE A 34 -10.02 -8.85 4.21
N LEU A 35 -8.75 -9.00 4.60
CA LEU A 35 -7.90 -10.11 4.17
C LEU A 35 -8.44 -11.46 4.65
N ASP A 36 -9.03 -11.50 5.85
CA ASP A 36 -9.69 -12.69 6.36
C ASP A 36 -10.97 -13.00 5.58
N GLY A 37 -11.77 -11.99 5.26
CA GLY A 37 -13.01 -12.13 4.50
C GLY A 37 -12.83 -12.61 3.05
N ILE A 38 -11.67 -12.34 2.44
CA ILE A 38 -11.30 -12.87 1.11
C ILE A 38 -10.47 -14.16 1.19
N GLU A 39 -10.35 -14.76 2.38
CA GLU A 39 -9.58 -15.98 2.64
C GLU A 39 -8.11 -15.89 2.16
N TYR A 40 -7.48 -14.73 2.36
CA TYR A 40 -6.04 -14.54 2.15
C TYR A 40 -5.24 -15.16 3.31
N LYS A 41 -5.25 -16.50 3.37
CA LYS A 41 -4.69 -17.29 4.49
C LYS A 41 -3.77 -18.45 4.07
N HIS A 42 -3.83 -18.90 2.82
CA HIS A 42 -3.11 -20.08 2.34
C HIS A 42 -2.47 -19.84 0.98
N ASN A 43 -1.35 -20.53 0.70
CA ASN A 43 -0.63 -20.45 -0.56
C ASN A 43 -0.40 -18.98 -0.99
N ILE A 44 0.03 -18.20 -0.01
CA ILE A 44 0.20 -16.77 -0.07
C ILE A 44 1.46 -16.43 -0.87
N TYR A 45 2.56 -17.16 -0.65
CA TYR A 45 3.81 -16.84 -1.33
C TYR A 45 3.75 -17.00 -2.87
N ASN A 46 2.78 -17.77 -3.38
CA ASN A 46 2.51 -17.94 -4.81
C ASN A 46 1.56 -16.88 -5.39
N LYS A 47 1.02 -15.96 -4.58
CA LYS A 47 0.08 -14.92 -5.04
C LYS A 47 0.80 -13.63 -5.33
N LYS A 48 0.42 -12.98 -6.42
CA LYS A 48 0.79 -11.59 -6.74
C LYS A 48 -0.25 -10.64 -6.17
N ILE A 49 0.20 -9.60 -5.48
CA ILE A 49 -0.65 -8.56 -4.90
C ILE A 49 -0.21 -7.19 -5.42
N ILE A 50 -1.22 -6.37 -5.70
CA ILE A 50 -1.05 -4.95 -6.00
C ILE A 50 -1.97 -4.13 -5.10
N ASP A 51 -1.41 -3.09 -4.47
CA ASP A 51 -2.19 -2.02 -3.84
C ASP A 51 -2.02 -0.72 -4.64
N PRO A 52 -3.00 -0.32 -5.46
CA PRO A 52 -2.86 0.80 -6.41
C PRO A 52 -2.97 2.19 -5.74
N SER A 53 -3.18 2.23 -4.42
CA SER A 53 -3.21 3.45 -3.62
C SER A 53 -2.65 3.15 -2.23
N CYS A 54 -1.43 2.62 -2.20
CA CYS A 54 -0.90 1.94 -1.01
C CYS A 54 -0.61 2.88 0.16
N GLY A 55 -0.48 4.18 -0.10
CA GLY A 55 -0.10 5.18 0.88
C GLY A 55 1.14 4.74 1.64
N ARG A 56 1.02 4.62 2.97
CA ARG A 56 2.10 4.16 3.85
C ARG A 56 2.21 2.63 3.97
N GLY A 57 1.46 1.88 3.17
CA GLY A 57 1.54 0.43 3.10
C GLY A 57 0.70 -0.32 4.12
N ASN A 58 -0.35 0.28 4.71
CA ASN A 58 -1.11 -0.40 5.77
C ASN A 58 -1.66 -1.77 5.35
N PHE A 59 -2.08 -1.95 4.09
CA PHE A 59 -2.43 -3.27 3.55
C PHE A 59 -1.20 -4.14 3.30
N LEU A 60 -0.20 -3.59 2.58
CA LEU A 60 1.00 -4.31 2.18
C LEU A 60 1.80 -4.85 3.39
N ILE A 61 1.84 -4.11 4.50
CA ILE A 61 2.45 -4.55 5.77
C ILE A 61 1.83 -5.87 6.23
N VAL A 62 0.50 -5.96 6.29
CA VAL A 62 -0.20 -7.18 6.73
C VAL A 62 -0.03 -8.31 5.72
N VAL A 63 -0.09 -7.97 4.44
CA VAL A 63 0.16 -8.92 3.34
C VAL A 63 1.54 -9.54 3.49
N VAL A 64 2.59 -8.73 3.65
CA VAL A 64 3.98 -9.20 3.77
C VAL A 64 4.19 -10.01 5.05
N GLU A 65 3.59 -9.63 6.18
CA GLU A 65 3.64 -10.46 7.40
C GLU A 65 3.04 -11.85 7.18
N ARG A 66 1.85 -11.93 6.55
CA ARG A 66 1.21 -13.22 6.24
C ARG A 66 2.02 -14.01 5.21
N PHE A 67 2.62 -13.32 4.24
CA PHE A 67 3.46 -13.90 3.20
C PHE A 67 4.72 -14.54 3.78
N LEU A 68 5.45 -13.82 4.63
CA LEU A 68 6.65 -14.33 5.30
C LEU A 68 6.33 -15.55 6.16
N LYS A 69 5.21 -15.52 6.89
CA LYS A 69 4.74 -16.66 7.68
C LYS A 69 4.52 -17.90 6.79
N ASP A 70 3.81 -17.73 5.68
CA ASP A 70 3.52 -18.82 4.73
C ASP A 70 4.81 -19.37 4.08
N CYS A 71 5.77 -18.50 3.73
CA CYS A 71 7.09 -18.95 3.25
C CYS A 71 7.83 -19.82 4.28
N ILE A 72 7.85 -19.40 5.54
CA ILE A 72 8.56 -20.12 6.62
C ILE A 72 7.89 -21.47 6.90
N GLU A 73 6.56 -21.51 6.93
CA GLU A 73 5.80 -22.75 7.10
C GLU A 73 6.07 -23.76 5.96
N ASN A 74 6.45 -23.27 4.78
CA ASN A 74 6.83 -24.09 3.62
C ASN A 74 8.35 -24.32 3.48
N ASN A 75 9.15 -23.91 4.47
CA ASN A 75 10.62 -24.11 4.52
C ASN A 75 11.39 -23.51 3.34
N LEU A 76 10.94 -22.37 2.82
CA LEU A 76 11.69 -21.63 1.80
C LEU A 76 12.95 -21.00 2.42
N ASP A 77 14.03 -20.93 1.65
CA ASP A 77 15.24 -20.25 2.08
C ASP A 77 15.12 -18.71 1.94
N LEU A 78 15.97 -17.96 2.65
CA LEU A 78 15.86 -16.50 2.71
C LEU A 78 16.08 -15.82 1.35
N ASP A 79 16.91 -16.38 0.48
CA ASP A 79 17.21 -15.82 -0.84
C ASP A 79 16.03 -16.03 -1.81
N GLU A 80 15.40 -17.20 -1.72
CA GLU A 80 14.15 -17.49 -2.39
C GLU A 80 13.05 -16.52 -1.91
N ILE A 81 12.86 -16.35 -0.60
CA ILE A 81 11.84 -15.43 -0.06
C ILE A 81 12.06 -14.01 -0.57
N ARG A 82 13.31 -13.51 -0.56
CA ARG A 82 13.65 -12.17 -1.07
C ARG A 82 13.23 -12.01 -2.53
N THR A 83 13.52 -13.02 -3.36
CA THR A 83 13.18 -13.04 -4.78
C THR A 83 11.66 -13.08 -4.99
N ILE A 84 10.95 -13.89 -4.23
CA ILE A 84 9.49 -14.00 -4.35
C ILE A 84 8.81 -12.70 -3.88
N LEU A 85 9.27 -12.08 -2.79
CA LEU A 85 8.79 -10.76 -2.34
C LEU A 85 8.90 -9.70 -3.43
N HIS A 86 10.08 -9.59 -4.06
CA HIS A 86 10.29 -8.69 -5.21
C HIS A 86 9.27 -8.96 -6.32
N ASN A 87 9.10 -10.23 -6.70
CA ASN A 87 8.28 -10.62 -7.85
C ASN A 87 6.77 -10.53 -7.62
N ASN A 88 6.32 -10.48 -6.36
CA ASN A 88 4.92 -10.68 -6.01
C ASN A 88 4.26 -9.49 -5.27
N ILE A 89 5.02 -8.54 -4.75
CA ILE A 89 4.46 -7.41 -3.99
C ILE A 89 4.62 -6.10 -4.77
N PHE A 90 3.49 -5.53 -5.17
CA PHE A 90 3.41 -4.29 -5.95
C PHE A 90 2.59 -3.23 -5.22
N GLY A 91 3.00 -1.96 -5.36
CA GLY A 91 2.28 -0.85 -4.75
C GLY A 91 2.47 0.46 -5.51
N PHE A 92 1.45 1.30 -5.49
CA PHE A 92 1.45 2.60 -6.16
C PHE A 92 0.78 3.63 -5.27
N ASP A 93 1.34 4.82 -5.20
CA ASP A 93 0.70 5.98 -4.58
C ASP A 93 1.29 7.25 -5.17
N ILE A 94 0.48 8.29 -5.28
CA ILE A 94 0.90 9.59 -5.81
C ILE A 94 1.72 10.39 -4.79
N ASP A 95 1.64 10.06 -3.49
CA ASP A 95 2.42 10.72 -2.43
C ASP A 95 3.77 10.03 -2.24
N GLU A 96 4.81 10.66 -2.78
CA GLU A 96 6.20 10.20 -2.67
C GLU A 96 6.65 9.95 -1.22
N ASN A 97 6.23 10.78 -0.28
CA ASN A 97 6.57 10.60 1.14
C ASN A 97 5.89 9.38 1.75
N ALA A 98 4.70 9.03 1.26
CA ALA A 98 3.99 7.84 1.70
C ALA A 98 4.72 6.58 1.20
N ILE A 99 5.19 6.60 -0.05
CA ILE A 99 5.96 5.50 -0.65
C ILE A 99 7.28 5.26 0.07
N ILE A 100 8.04 6.32 0.38
CA ILE A 100 9.29 6.20 1.17
C ILE A 100 9.01 5.50 2.51
N LYS A 101 7.93 5.90 3.20
CA LYS A 101 7.52 5.29 4.47
C LYS A 101 7.05 3.84 4.29
N CYS A 102 6.32 3.55 3.22
CA CYS A 102 5.89 2.20 2.88
C CYS A 102 7.11 1.27 2.75
N LYS A 103 8.08 1.61 1.90
CA LYS A 103 9.32 0.84 1.73
C LYS A 103 10.08 0.65 3.05
N ALA A 104 10.20 1.70 3.86
CA ALA A 104 10.85 1.62 5.17
C ALA A 104 10.13 0.62 6.10
N TYR A 105 8.80 0.67 6.20
CA TYR A 105 8.05 -0.27 7.02
C TYR A 105 8.12 -1.71 6.51
N LEU A 106 8.13 -1.91 5.19
CA LEU A 106 8.31 -3.25 4.61
C LEU A 106 9.70 -3.82 4.94
N ASN A 107 10.75 -3.00 4.82
CA ASN A 107 12.10 -3.37 5.24
C ASN A 107 12.18 -3.70 6.74
N ASP A 108 11.54 -2.91 7.61
CA ASP A 108 11.51 -3.17 9.06
C ASP A 108 10.87 -4.53 9.39
N ILE A 109 9.91 -4.98 8.57
CA ILE A 109 9.26 -6.28 8.72
C ILE A 109 10.22 -7.38 8.29
N THR A 110 10.77 -7.31 7.06
CA THR A 110 11.63 -8.36 6.51
C THR A 110 12.93 -8.51 7.30
N TYR A 111 13.47 -7.40 7.83
CA TYR A 111 14.68 -7.40 8.64
C TYR A 111 14.53 -8.27 9.91
N LYS A 112 13.34 -8.33 10.51
CA LYS A 112 13.06 -9.19 11.68
C LYS A 112 13.20 -10.68 11.37
N TYR A 113 13.16 -11.04 10.09
CA TYR A 113 13.33 -12.40 9.59
C TYR A 113 14.73 -12.65 9.01
N GLY A 114 15.65 -11.68 9.13
CA GLY A 114 16.99 -11.77 8.55
C GLY A 114 17.03 -11.53 7.05
N ILE A 115 15.98 -10.93 6.47
CA ILE A 115 15.90 -10.59 5.05
C ILE A 115 16.12 -9.09 4.88
N ASP A 116 17.26 -8.76 4.30
CA ASP A 116 17.71 -7.41 3.99
C ASP A 116 17.51 -7.07 2.51
N GLU A 117 17.49 -5.77 2.22
CA GLU A 117 17.58 -5.19 0.87
C GLU A 117 16.64 -5.80 -0.18
N VAL A 118 15.37 -6.01 0.19
CA VAL A 118 14.35 -6.35 -0.80
C VAL A 118 14.18 -5.17 -1.75
N ASP A 119 14.40 -5.40 -3.04
CA ASP A 119 14.11 -4.42 -4.09
C ASP A 119 12.58 -4.36 -4.29
N TRP A 120 11.92 -3.41 -3.66
CA TRP A 120 10.47 -3.36 -3.69
C TRP A 120 9.91 -2.67 -4.94
N ASN A 121 8.95 -3.32 -5.61
CA ASN A 121 8.15 -2.75 -6.70
C ASN A 121 7.05 -1.79 -6.20
N ILE A 122 7.43 -0.80 -5.38
CA ILE A 122 6.55 0.28 -4.89
C ILE A 122 6.93 1.58 -5.60
N LEU A 123 6.02 2.10 -6.44
CA LEU A 123 6.27 3.16 -7.41
C LEU A 123 5.52 4.46 -7.05
N TYR A 124 6.04 5.61 -7.51
CA TYR A 124 5.68 6.94 -7.02
C TYR A 124 4.60 7.67 -7.83
N THR A 125 4.32 7.23 -9.07
CA THR A 125 3.43 7.98 -9.96
C THR A 125 2.53 7.10 -10.82
N GLU A 126 1.39 7.67 -11.22
CA GLU A 126 0.51 7.09 -12.24
C GLU A 126 1.24 6.90 -13.58
N SER A 127 2.15 7.81 -13.92
CA SER A 127 2.99 7.71 -15.12
C SER A 127 3.89 6.47 -15.10
N GLU A 128 4.52 6.17 -13.96
CA GLU A 128 5.33 4.95 -13.79
C GLU A 128 4.46 3.70 -13.89
N LEU A 129 3.29 3.67 -13.25
CA LEU A 129 2.33 2.56 -13.38
C LEU A 129 1.96 2.32 -14.84
N LYS A 130 1.59 3.39 -15.56
CA LYS A 130 1.21 3.32 -16.97
C LYS A 130 2.33 2.82 -17.86
N ASN A 131 3.57 3.26 -17.61
CA ASN A 131 4.72 2.91 -18.44
C ASN A 131 5.23 1.49 -18.17
N LEU A 132 5.30 1.07 -16.89
CA LEU A 132 5.83 -0.24 -16.50
C LEU A 132 4.78 -1.36 -16.60
N TYR A 133 3.50 -1.04 -16.34
CA TYR A 133 2.41 -2.02 -16.31
C TYR A 133 1.16 -1.53 -17.09
N PRO A 134 1.27 -1.28 -18.40
CA PRO A 134 0.19 -0.68 -19.20
C PRO A 134 -1.12 -1.48 -19.16
N TYR A 135 -1.07 -2.81 -19.22
CA TYR A 135 -2.26 -3.65 -19.17
C TYR A 135 -2.98 -3.59 -17.82
N THR A 136 -2.23 -3.52 -16.71
CA THR A 136 -2.80 -3.35 -15.37
C THR A 136 -3.48 -1.98 -15.25
N TYR A 137 -2.83 -0.94 -15.78
CA TYR A 137 -3.39 0.40 -15.81
C TYR A 137 -4.69 0.47 -16.62
N GLU A 138 -4.73 -0.14 -17.81
CA GLU A 138 -5.94 -0.25 -18.64
C GLU A 138 -7.06 -1.01 -17.93
N TYR A 139 -6.74 -2.08 -17.20
CA TYR A 139 -7.72 -2.81 -16.40
C TYR A 139 -8.34 -1.95 -15.29
N PHE A 140 -7.54 -1.15 -14.58
CA PHE A 140 -8.06 -0.21 -13.58
C PHE A 140 -8.96 0.86 -14.21
N LEU A 141 -8.61 1.38 -15.39
CA LEU A 141 -9.46 2.32 -16.12
C LEU A 141 -10.79 1.67 -16.55
N ALA A 142 -10.79 0.42 -17.00
CA ALA A 142 -12.01 -0.28 -17.35
C ALA A 142 -12.97 -0.47 -16.16
N ILE A 143 -12.42 -0.64 -14.95
CA ILE A 143 -13.22 -0.71 -13.72
C ILE A 143 -13.71 0.67 -13.26
N LYS A 144 -12.94 1.74 -13.51
CA LYS A 144 -13.30 3.11 -13.14
C LYS A 144 -14.69 3.49 -13.63
N ASP A 145 -14.99 3.21 -14.90
CA ASP A 145 -16.31 3.50 -15.48
C ASP A 145 -17.42 2.74 -14.75
N ARG A 146 -17.19 1.47 -14.40
CA ARG A 146 -18.12 0.67 -13.61
C ARG A 146 -18.31 1.22 -12.19
N LEU A 147 -17.25 1.73 -11.55
CA LEU A 147 -17.33 2.31 -10.21
C LEU A 147 -18.09 3.64 -10.22
N LEU A 148 -17.88 4.49 -11.23
CA LEU A 148 -18.61 5.76 -11.40
C LEU A 148 -20.13 5.56 -11.58
N LEU A 149 -20.56 4.37 -12.01
CA LEU A 149 -21.97 4.00 -12.07
C LEU A 149 -22.57 3.59 -10.72
N ARG A 150 -21.76 3.28 -9.70
CA ARG A 150 -22.26 2.87 -8.36
C ARG A 150 -22.66 4.05 -7.48
N ASP A 151 -22.10 5.22 -7.76
CA ASP A 151 -22.34 6.46 -7.01
C ASP A 151 -23.54 7.26 -7.57
N LYS A 152 -24.37 6.63 -8.41
CA LYS A 152 -25.64 7.15 -8.92
C LYS A 152 -26.80 6.27 -8.45
#